data_AF-A0A7V5EL42-F1
#
_entry.id   AF-A0A7V5EL42-F1
#
_cell.length_a   1.000
_cell.length_b   1.000
_cell.length_c   1.000
_cell.angle_alpha   90.00
_cell.angle_beta   90.00
_cell.angle_gamma   90.00
#
_symmetry.space_group_name_H-M   'P 1'
#
loop_
_entity.id
_entity.type
_entity.pdbx_description
1 polymer ?
#
loop_
_entity_poly.entity_id
_entity_poly.type
_entity_poly.pdbx_seq_one_letter_code
_entity_poly.pdbx_strand_id
1 'polypeptide(L)'
;MDFQYYINILLRRKWAILLTSLIAAVLAFFLANSLPPKYETAVYMQTGVLNYDGGETDGTFTQEFQINARFDNIIEQLRSRKMLRLEAFRLLVHDLDSDEAVIPFHTLKKGVVNMSPEEIQHLIVILKKKIEDMDPALDLETDAAFMKLSNAYGYD
;
A
#
# COMPACT_ATOMS: atom_id res chain seq x y z
N MET A 1 -37.87 -3.07 -44.26
CA MET A 1 -38.87 -2.50 -43.33
C MET A 1 -38.59 -2.92 -41.88
N ASP A 2 -37.41 -3.46 -41.59
CA ASP A 2 -37.18 -4.24 -40.38
C ASP A 2 -36.68 -3.38 -39.20
N PHE A 3 -35.81 -2.41 -39.46
CA PHE A 3 -35.21 -1.57 -38.42
C PHE A 3 -36.24 -0.71 -37.65
N GLN A 4 -37.23 -0.18 -38.37
CA GLN A 4 -38.29 0.66 -37.78
C GLN A 4 -39.24 -0.13 -36.89
N TYR A 5 -39.48 -1.41 -37.24
CA TYR A 5 -40.30 -2.31 -36.44
C TYR A 5 -39.61 -2.68 -35.12
N TYR A 6 -38.29 -2.94 -35.16
CA TYR A 6 -37.49 -3.17 -33.95
C TYR A 6 -37.49 -1.96 -32.99
N ILE A 7 -37.32 -0.74 -33.52
CA ILE A 7 -37.37 0.47 -32.69
C ILE A 7 -38.74 0.63 -32.03
N ASN A 8 -39.83 0.39 -32.74
CA ASN A 8 -41.18 0.48 -32.15
C ASN A 8 -41.41 -0.56 -31.04
N ILE A 9 -40.83 -1.76 -31.15
CA ILE A 9 -40.88 -2.79 -30.11
C ILE A 9 -40.09 -2.37 -28.86
N LEU A 10 -38.87 -1.84 -29.03
CA LEU A 10 -38.10 -1.29 -27.90
C LEU A 10 -38.84 -0.13 -27.24
N LEU A 11 -39.42 0.77 -28.04
CA LEU A 11 -40.21 1.91 -27.57
C LEU A 11 -41.57 1.52 -26.96
N ARG A 12 -42.05 0.28 -27.14
CA ARG A 12 -43.23 -0.22 -26.42
C ARG A 12 -42.91 -0.63 -24.99
N ARG A 13 -41.65 -1.02 -24.72
CA ARG A 13 -41.15 -1.49 -23.42
C ARG A 13 -40.12 -0.53 -22.80
N LYS A 14 -40.21 0.78 -23.10
CA LYS A 14 -39.29 1.82 -22.58
C LYS A 14 -39.09 1.72 -21.07
N TRP A 15 -40.15 1.47 -20.31
CA TRP A 15 -40.10 1.33 -18.86
C TRP A 15 -39.22 0.16 -18.40
N ALA A 16 -39.26 -0.99 -19.09
CA ALA A 16 -38.42 -2.13 -18.73
C ALA A 16 -36.94 -1.83 -19.01
N ILE A 17 -36.63 -1.19 -20.15
CA ILE A 17 -35.26 -0.82 -20.52
C ILE A 17 -34.71 0.23 -19.54
N LEU A 18 -35.53 1.24 -19.22
CA LEU A 18 -35.17 2.31 -18.29
C LEU A 18 -34.97 1.76 -16.87
N LEU A 19 -35.84 0.85 -16.41
CA LEU A 19 -35.70 0.20 -15.10
C LEU A 19 -34.44 -0.65 -15.02
N THR A 20 -34.17 -1.49 -16.03
CA THR A 20 -32.94 -2.31 -16.07
C THR A 20 -31.68 -1.45 -16.09
N SER A 21 -31.67 -0.36 -16.88
CA SER A 21 -30.53 0.55 -16.95
C SER A 21 -30.32 1.32 -15.64
N LEU A 22 -31.42 1.74 -14.98
CA LEU A 22 -31.37 2.37 -13.66
C LEU A 22 -30.83 1.41 -12.59
N ILE A 23 -31.31 0.16 -12.57
CA ILE A 23 -30.83 -0.87 -11.63
C ILE A 23 -29.34 -1.12 -11.86
N ALA A 24 -28.90 -1.24 -13.11
CA ALA A 24 -27.48 -1.42 -13.43
C ALA A 24 -26.62 -0.23 -12.96
N ALA A 25 -27.10 1.01 -13.15
CA ALA A 25 -26.41 2.22 -12.69
C ALA A 25 -26.30 2.27 -11.16
N VAL A 26 -27.38 1.93 -10.45
CA VAL A 26 -27.40 1.88 -8.98
C VAL A 26 -26.43 0.80 -8.47
N LEU A 27 -26.46 -0.40 -9.05
CA LEU A 27 -25.54 -1.47 -8.69
C LEU A 27 -24.08 -1.08 -8.96
N ALA A 28 -23.79 -0.44 -10.10
CA ALA A 28 -22.46 0.04 -10.42
C ALA A 28 -21.98 1.11 -9.43
N PHE A 29 -22.85 2.04 -9.01
CA PHE A 29 -22.52 3.06 -8.02
C PHE A 29 -22.19 2.44 -6.65
N PHE A 30 -22.97 1.46 -6.19
CA PHE A 30 -22.70 0.77 -4.93
C PHE A 30 -21.42 -0.08 -5.01
N LEU A 31 -21.17 -0.77 -6.12
CA LEU A 31 -19.93 -1.52 -6.31
C LEU A 31 -18.72 -0.60 -6.34
N ALA A 32 -18.78 0.50 -7.11
CA ALA A 32 -17.69 1.46 -7.26
C ALA A 32 -17.27 2.08 -5.93
N ASN A 33 -18.25 2.46 -5.09
CA ASN A 33 -17.97 3.00 -3.75
C ASN A 33 -17.47 1.95 -2.75
N SER A 34 -17.65 0.66 -3.04
CA SER A 34 -17.15 -0.42 -2.18
C SER A 34 -15.70 -0.81 -2.51
N LEU A 35 -15.11 -0.32 -3.61
CA LEU A 35 -13.70 -0.60 -3.89
C LEU A 35 -12.80 0.21 -2.95
N PRO A 36 -11.75 -0.41 -2.38
CA PRO A 36 -10.78 0.31 -1.58
C PRO A 36 -10.04 1.35 -2.44
N PRO A 37 -9.70 2.53 -1.89
CA PRO A 37 -8.90 3.50 -2.61
C PRO A 37 -7.53 2.88 -2.94
N LYS A 38 -7.09 3.06 -4.19
CA LYS A 38 -5.74 2.71 -4.62
C LYS A 38 -4.90 3.98 -4.68
N TYR A 39 -3.77 3.96 -3.99
CA TYR A 39 -2.81 5.05 -4.01
C TYR A 39 -1.61 4.61 -4.85
N GLU A 40 -1.29 5.39 -5.88
CA GLU A 40 -0.06 5.22 -6.65
C GLU A 40 1.04 6.09 -6.04
N THR A 41 2.19 5.48 -5.73
CA THR A 41 3.36 6.20 -5.24
C THR A 41 4.47 6.12 -6.29
N ALA A 42 4.98 7.29 -6.68
CA ALA A 42 6.16 7.41 -7.53
C ALA A 42 7.29 8.05 -6.72
N VAL A 43 8.42 7.34 -6.60
CA VAL A 43 9.59 7.79 -5.84
C VAL A 43 10.76 7.93 -6.78
N TYR A 44 11.41 9.10 -6.76
CA TYR A 44 12.67 9.33 -7.47
C TYR A 44 13.82 9.18 -6.49
N MET A 45 14.72 8.23 -6.74
CA MET A 45 15.89 7.98 -5.90
C MET A 45 17.16 8.04 -6.73
N GLN A 46 18.13 8.83 -6.27
CA GLN A 46 19.46 8.87 -6.87
C GLN A 46 20.29 7.69 -6.33
N THR A 47 20.51 6.67 -7.16
CA THR A 47 21.11 5.40 -6.73
C THR A 47 22.63 5.34 -6.82
N GLY A 48 23.29 6.33 -7.44
CA GLY A 48 24.75 6.36 -7.58
C GLY A 48 25.35 5.22 -8.42
N VAL A 49 24.53 4.44 -9.11
CA VAL A 49 24.91 3.22 -9.87
C VAL A 49 25.96 3.52 -10.95
N LEU A 50 26.03 4.77 -11.42
CA LEU A 50 26.96 5.24 -12.46
C LEU A 50 28.35 5.64 -11.93
N ASN A 51 28.54 5.78 -10.61
CA ASN A 51 29.78 6.32 -10.01
C ASN A 51 30.82 5.24 -9.64
N TYR A 52 30.79 4.07 -10.28
CA TYR A 52 31.73 2.99 -9.94
C TYR A 52 33.06 3.15 -10.68
N ASP A 53 33.91 4.06 -10.20
CA ASP A 53 35.33 4.14 -10.57
C ASP A 53 36.14 3.13 -9.72
N GLY A 54 35.92 1.86 -10.00
CA GLY A 54 36.64 0.75 -9.37
C GLY A 54 37.71 0.17 -10.29
N GLY A 55 38.72 0.97 -10.61
CA GLY A 55 39.95 0.53 -11.27
C GLY A 55 40.24 1.25 -12.59
N GLU A 56 41.37 1.96 -12.63
CA GLU A 56 41.98 2.46 -13.87
C GLU A 56 41.95 1.39 -14.96
N THR A 57 41.16 1.59 -16.01
CA THR A 57 41.45 1.05 -17.33
C THR A 57 40.78 1.95 -18.36
N ASP A 58 41.62 2.58 -19.17
CA ASP A 58 41.27 3.26 -20.41
C ASP A 58 40.08 2.59 -21.13
N GLY A 59 39.01 3.35 -21.37
CA GLY A 59 38.00 3.02 -22.37
C GLY A 59 36.98 1.93 -22.02
N THR A 60 36.75 1.62 -20.73
CA THR A 60 35.75 0.60 -20.37
C THR A 60 34.32 1.13 -20.51
N PHE A 61 33.67 0.77 -21.61
CA PHE A 61 32.24 0.94 -21.83
C PHE A 61 31.48 0.23 -20.71
N THR A 62 30.87 0.98 -19.77
CA THR A 62 30.01 0.39 -18.75
C THR A 62 28.86 -0.30 -19.45
N GLN A 63 28.87 -1.63 -19.44
CA GLN A 63 27.89 -2.43 -20.17
C GLN A 63 26.49 -2.16 -19.58
N GLU A 64 25.56 -1.72 -20.42
CA GLU A 64 24.16 -1.42 -20.06
C GLU A 64 23.53 -2.53 -19.20
N PHE A 65 23.89 -3.78 -19.49
CA PHE A 65 23.49 -4.95 -18.70
C PHE A 65 23.88 -4.86 -17.22
N GLN A 66 25.09 -4.40 -16.88
CA GLN A 66 25.53 -4.28 -15.49
C GLN A 66 24.80 -3.15 -14.75
N ILE A 67 24.46 -2.08 -15.47
CA ILE A 67 23.66 -0.98 -14.93
C ILE A 67 22.26 -1.49 -14.59
N ASN A 68 21.61 -2.17 -15.54
CA ASN A 68 20.26 -2.72 -15.36
C ASN A 68 20.22 -3.74 -14.21
N ALA A 69 21.18 -4.66 -14.15
CA ALA A 69 21.25 -5.65 -13.08
C ALA A 69 21.40 -5.00 -11.68
N ARG A 70 22.12 -3.87 -11.57
CA ARG A 70 22.24 -3.14 -10.30
C ARG A 70 20.93 -2.44 -9.91
N PHE A 71 20.23 -1.86 -10.89
CA PHE A 71 18.89 -1.29 -10.64
C PHE A 71 17.90 -2.36 -10.19
N ASP A 72 17.88 -3.52 -10.85
CA ASP A 72 17.01 -4.63 -10.47
C ASP A 72 17.28 -5.11 -9.05
N ASN A 73 18.54 -5.22 -8.64
CA ASN A 73 18.90 -5.59 -7.26
C ASN A 73 18.42 -4.57 -6.23
N ILE A 74 18.52 -3.27 -6.53
CA ILE A 74 18.01 -2.21 -5.64
C ILE A 74 16.48 -2.29 -5.53
N ILE A 75 15.78 -2.47 -6.66
CA ILE A 75 14.33 -2.62 -6.68
C ILE A 75 13.90 -3.85 -5.89
N GLU A 76 14.60 -4.98 -6.05
CA GLU A 76 14.32 -6.20 -5.31
C GLU A 76 14.59 -6.03 -3.81
N GLN A 77 15.65 -5.30 -3.44
CA GLN A 77 15.93 -4.97 -2.05
C GLN A 77 14.84 -4.08 -1.43
N LEU A 78 14.33 -3.08 -2.17
CA LEU A 78 13.22 -2.24 -1.74
C LEU A 78 11.91 -3.04 -1.59
N ARG A 79 11.69 -4.03 -2.45
CA ARG A 79 10.53 -4.93 -2.40
C ARG A 79 10.70 -6.11 -1.45
N SER A 80 11.87 -6.24 -0.83
CA SER A 80 12.15 -7.34 0.09
C SER A 80 11.19 -7.31 1.28
N ARG A 81 10.83 -8.50 1.78
CA ARG A 81 10.00 -8.65 2.99
C ARG A 81 10.55 -7.87 4.18
N LYS A 82 11.88 -7.75 4.26
CA LYS A 82 12.57 -7.00 5.31
C LYS A 82 12.19 -5.52 5.26
N MET A 83 12.33 -4.89 4.09
CA MET A 83 12.04 -3.48 3.91
C MET A 83 10.55 -3.19 4.07
N LEU A 84 9.68 -4.02 3.49
CA LEU A 84 8.23 -3.90 3.63
C LEU A 84 7.78 -3.97 5.10
N ARG A 85 8.40 -4.84 5.91
CA ARG A 85 8.07 -4.97 7.34
C ARG A 85 8.53 -3.74 8.15
N LEU A 86 9.70 -3.17 7.84
CA LEU A 86 10.18 -1.94 8.46
C LEU A 86 9.28 -0.74 8.10
N GLU A 87 8.80 -0.67 6.86
CA GLU A 87 7.82 0.35 6.45
C GLU A 87 6.48 0.17 7.17
N ALA A 88 5.99 -1.07 7.34
CA ALA A 88 4.80 -1.33 8.14
C ALA A 88 4.95 -0.87 9.60
N PHE A 89 6.14 -1.07 10.20
CA PHE A 89 6.42 -0.53 11.54
C PHE A 89 6.34 0.99 11.56
N ARG A 90 6.92 1.66 10.56
CA ARG A 90 6.92 3.13 10.46
C ARG A 90 5.50 3.69 10.31
N LEU A 91 4.66 3.07 9.48
CA LEU A 91 3.26 3.46 9.29
C LEU A 91 2.42 3.27 10.56
N LEU A 92 2.58 2.13 11.22
CA LEU A 92 1.86 1.87 12.48
C LEU A 92 2.30 2.83 13.59
N VAL A 93 3.61 3.07 13.73
CA VAL A 93 4.13 4.03 14.71
C VAL A 93 3.61 5.44 14.42
N HIS A 94 3.59 5.87 13.16
CA HIS A 94 3.06 7.18 12.78
C HIS A 94 1.60 7.36 13.22
N ASP A 95 0.76 6.34 13.04
CA ASP A 95 -0.66 6.42 13.39
C ASP A 95 -0.93 6.27 14.90
N LEU A 96 -0.01 5.63 15.65
CA LEU A 96 -0.12 5.45 17.10
C LEU A 96 0.50 6.59 17.90
N ASP A 97 1.56 7.22 17.38
CA ASP A 97 2.33 8.30 17.99
C ASP A 97 1.84 9.68 17.53
N SER A 98 0.59 9.76 17.03
CA SER A 98 0.00 11.00 16.55
C SER A 98 -0.24 11.95 17.73
N ASP A 99 0.78 12.73 18.07
CA ASP A 99 0.61 14.02 18.73
C ASP A 99 -0.38 14.87 17.90
N GLU A 100 -1.06 15.83 18.53
CA GLU A 100 -2.14 16.64 17.95
C GLU A 100 -1.79 17.33 16.60
N ALA A 101 -0.50 17.38 16.22
CA ALA A 101 0.01 17.94 14.99
C ALA A 101 0.00 16.98 13.77
N VAL A 102 -0.17 15.67 13.96
CA VAL A 102 -0.08 14.66 12.89
C VAL A 102 -1.44 14.02 12.65
N ILE A 103 -1.95 14.12 11.42
CA ILE A 103 -3.20 13.46 11.03
C ILE A 103 -2.87 11.99 10.72
N PRO A 104 -3.42 11.00 11.46
CA PRO A 104 -3.15 9.59 11.21
C PRO A 104 -3.68 9.18 9.82
N PHE A 105 -2.97 8.28 9.15
CA PHE A 105 -3.38 7.76 7.84
C PHE A 105 -4.60 6.87 7.96
N HIS A 106 -4.61 5.98 8.95
CA HIS A 106 -5.75 5.13 9.28
C HIS A 106 -6.25 5.42 10.70
N THR A 107 -7.57 5.51 10.84
CA THR A 107 -8.24 5.42 12.13
C THR A 107 -8.70 3.98 12.37
N LEU A 108 -8.76 3.54 13.63
CA LEU A 108 -9.22 2.20 14.02
C LEU A 108 -10.47 1.77 13.23
N LYS A 109 -10.33 0.78 12.34
CA LYS A 109 -11.41 0.29 11.49
C LYS A 109 -12.23 -0.83 12.16
N LYS A 110 -11.62 -1.58 13.09
CA LYS A 110 -12.22 -2.75 13.74
C LYS A 110 -11.98 -2.78 15.25
N GLY A 111 -13.05 -2.63 16.03
CA GLY A 111 -13.14 -3.04 17.43
C GLY A 111 -12.34 -2.21 18.44
N VAL A 112 -12.58 -2.50 19.72
CA VAL A 112 -11.77 -2.02 20.83
C VAL A 112 -10.49 -2.84 20.85
N VAL A 113 -9.33 -2.20 20.72
CA VAL A 113 -8.06 -2.87 20.98
C VAL A 113 -7.99 -3.13 22.49
N ASN A 114 -8.19 -4.38 22.90
CA ASN A 114 -7.91 -4.81 24.28
C ASN A 114 -6.39 -4.86 24.49
N MET A 115 -5.75 -3.69 24.55
CA MET A 115 -4.38 -3.48 25.02
C MET A 115 -4.38 -2.24 25.92
N SER A 116 -3.55 -2.28 26.95
CA SER A 116 -3.37 -1.13 27.83
C SER A 116 -2.60 -0.01 27.11
N PRO A 117 -2.85 1.27 27.41
CA PRO A 117 -2.06 2.37 26.86
C PRO A 117 -0.54 2.20 27.10
N GLU A 118 -0.13 1.61 28.22
CA GLU A 118 1.29 1.35 28.51
C GLU A 118 1.90 0.28 27.58
N GLU A 119 1.13 -0.74 27.22
CA GLU A 119 1.58 -1.80 26.30
C GLU A 119 1.81 -1.25 24.90
N ILE A 120 0.92 -0.36 24.44
CA ILE A 120 1.03 0.34 23.16
C ILE A 120 2.28 1.21 23.15
N GLN A 121 2.51 1.98 24.22
CA GLN A 121 3.71 2.84 24.31
C GLN A 121 5.01 2.02 24.31
N HIS A 122 5.04 0.91 25.04
CA HIS A 122 6.18 0.01 25.06
C HIS A 122 6.47 -0.58 23.67
N LEU A 123 5.42 -0.98 22.94
CA LEU A 123 5.53 -1.45 21.56
C LEU A 123 6.10 -0.36 20.64
N ILE A 124 5.61 0.89 20.73
CA ILE A 124 6.11 2.01 19.93
C ILE A 124 7.62 2.20 20.13
N VAL A 125 8.11 2.14 21.38
CA VAL A 125 9.54 2.29 21.69
C VAL A 125 10.35 1.16 21.04
N ILE A 126 9.89 -0.09 21.13
CA ILE A 126 10.56 -1.23 20.50
C ILE A 126 10.59 -1.07 18.98
N LEU A 127 9.45 -0.73 18.36
CA LEU A 127 9.35 -0.57 16.92
C LEU A 127 10.24 0.57 16.41
N LYS A 128 10.28 1.72 17.09
CA LYS A 128 11.18 2.84 16.76
C LYS A 128 12.64 2.40 16.76
N LYS A 129 13.07 1.68 17.80
CA LYS A 129 14.42 1.14 17.89
C LYS A 129 14.74 0.18 16.74
N LYS A 130 13.81 -0.72 16.41
CA LYS A 130 13.98 -1.71 15.33
C LYS A 130 14.06 -1.05 13.94
N ILE A 131 13.35 0.06 13.73
CA ILE A 131 13.44 0.89 12.53
C ILE A 131 14.84 1.52 12.42
N GLU A 132 15.35 2.09 13.51
CA GLU A 132 16.69 2.70 13.56
C GLU A 132 17.80 1.67 13.31
N ASP A 133 17.69 0.50 13.94
CA ASP A 133 18.65 -0.61 13.78
C ASP A 133 18.54 -1.32 12.40
N MET A 134 17.55 -0.95 11.58
CA MET A 134 17.20 -1.62 10.32
C MET A 134 17.07 -3.15 10.46
N ASP A 135 16.49 -3.62 11.57
CA ASP A 135 16.29 -5.03 11.87
C ASP A 135 14.79 -5.29 12.17
N PRO A 136 14.05 -5.98 11.29
CA PRO A 136 12.63 -6.23 11.52
C PRO A 136 12.35 -7.45 12.40
N ALA A 137 13.37 -8.11 12.95
CA ALA A 137 13.18 -9.28 13.80
C ALA A 137 12.57 -8.87 15.15
N LEU A 138 11.38 -9.42 15.45
CA LEU A 138 10.68 -9.26 16.73
C LEU A 138 10.65 -10.61 17.47
N ASP A 139 10.57 -10.54 18.79
CA ASP A 139 10.19 -11.66 19.63
C ASP A 139 8.71 -12.02 19.44
N LEU A 140 8.34 -13.25 19.84
CA LEU A 140 7.01 -13.81 19.57
C LEU A 140 5.86 -12.97 20.17
N GLU A 141 6.07 -12.40 21.36
CA GLU A 141 5.05 -11.61 22.05
C GLU A 141 4.84 -10.25 21.37
N THR A 142 5.94 -9.54 21.10
CA THR A 142 5.89 -8.25 20.38
C THR A 142 5.34 -8.41 18.97
N ASP A 143 5.68 -9.51 18.28
CA ASP A 143 5.14 -9.78 16.94
C ASP A 143 3.64 -10.03 16.96
N ALA A 144 3.14 -10.78 17.94
CA ALA A 144 1.70 -10.99 18.11
C ALA A 144 0.96 -9.66 18.41
N ALA A 145 1.55 -8.81 19.25
CA ALA A 145 1.01 -7.49 19.55
C ALA A 145 0.99 -6.59 18.31
N PHE A 146 2.09 -6.54 17.56
CA PHE A 146 2.19 -5.83 16.30
C PHE A 146 1.11 -6.30 15.31
N MET A 147 0.98 -7.60 15.09
CA MET A 147 -0.01 -8.14 14.16
C MET A 147 -1.44 -7.81 14.58
N LYS A 148 -1.75 -7.87 15.89
CA LYS A 148 -3.08 -7.52 16.40
C LYS A 148 -3.42 -6.04 16.15
N LEU A 149 -2.47 -5.14 16.40
CA LEU A 149 -2.64 -3.70 16.16
C LEU A 149 -2.69 -3.35 14.68
N SER A 150 -1.75 -3.89 13.89
CA SER A 150 -1.69 -3.72 12.43
C SER A 150 -3.03 -4.08 11.79
N ASN A 151 -3.58 -5.25 12.12
CA ASN A 151 -4.89 -5.70 11.65
C ASN A 151 -6.05 -4.79 12.08
N ALA A 152 -6.00 -4.21 13.29
CA ALA A 152 -7.05 -3.32 13.79
C ALA A 152 -7.07 -1.97 13.03
N TYR A 153 -5.89 -1.48 12.64
CA TYR A 153 -5.72 -0.28 11.82
C TYR A 153 -5.89 -0.57 10.30
N GLY A 154 -5.96 -1.85 9.91
CA GLY A 154 -6.13 -2.27 8.52
C GLY A 154 -4.83 -2.23 7.70
N TYR A 155 -3.71 -2.42 8.38
CA TYR A 155 -2.41 -2.75 7.79
C TYR A 155 -2.30 -4.30 7.81
N ASP A 156 -2.43 -4.92 6.62
CA ASP A 156 -2.29 -6.38 6.42
C ASP A 156 -0.82 -6.81 6.31
#